data_AF-A0A2K4WAZ5-F1
#
_entry.id   AF-A0A2K4WAZ5-F1
#
_cell.length_a   1.000
_cell.length_b   1.000
_cell.length_c   1.000
_cell.angle_alpha   90.00
_cell.angle_beta   90.00
_cell.angle_gamma   90.00
#
_symmetry.space_group_name_H-M   'P 1'
#
loop_
_entity.id
_entity.type
_entity.pdbx_description
1 polymer ?
#
loop_
_entity_poly.entity_id
_entity_poly.type
_entity_poly.pdbx_seq_one_letter_code
_entity_poly.pdbx_strand_id
1 'polypeptide(L)'
;MRDVAHRHDVDFSCLRQWVAAYQIHGVAGLQEKKRQRYSDEFKLTVLKRMHDERLSLRQTAALFDIRQFGIIGLWQRHYEEGAFDASSKPPTKAGRPRKMTTALPPVNVPSIDDESRSRDELLAEVKQLRMEVDYLKKLDALAQKKQRIAQQKKRKS
;
A
#
# COMPACT_ATOMS: atom_id res chain seq x y z
N MET A 1 -29.47 4.18 -15.55
CA MET A 1 -28.16 4.86 -15.45
C MET A 1 -27.06 4.17 -16.26
N ARG A 2 -26.92 2.83 -16.26
CA ARG A 2 -25.90 2.16 -17.08
C ARG A 2 -26.11 2.42 -18.58
N ASP A 3 -27.35 2.34 -19.05
CA ASP A 3 -27.67 2.60 -20.46
C ASP A 3 -27.34 4.03 -20.89
N VAL A 4 -27.55 5.01 -19.99
CA VAL A 4 -27.19 6.42 -20.23
C VAL A 4 -25.67 6.56 -20.33
N ALA A 5 -24.93 5.93 -19.42
CA ALA A 5 -23.47 5.94 -19.45
C ALA A 5 -22.93 5.32 -20.75
N HIS A 6 -23.49 4.19 -21.20
CA HIS A 6 -23.13 3.56 -22.46
C HIS A 6 -23.45 4.42 -23.70
N ARG A 7 -24.62 5.07 -23.74
CA ARG A 7 -24.99 5.96 -24.87
C ARG A 7 -24.05 7.14 -25.04
N HIS A 8 -23.48 7.62 -23.95
CA HIS A 8 -22.57 8.78 -23.94
C HIS A 8 -21.10 8.39 -23.87
N ASP A 9 -20.77 7.09 -23.93
CA ASP A 9 -19.41 6.56 -23.79
C ASP A 9 -18.67 7.09 -22.54
N VAL A 10 -19.39 7.16 -21.42
CA VAL A 10 -18.85 7.61 -20.12
C VAL A 10 -18.80 6.43 -19.17
N ASP A 11 -17.74 6.36 -18.35
CA ASP A 11 -17.66 5.37 -17.29
C ASP A 11 -18.82 5.54 -16.29
N PHE A 12 -19.45 4.42 -15.94
CA PHE A 12 -20.59 4.42 -15.03
C PHE A 12 -20.28 4.99 -13.64
N SER A 13 -19.04 4.85 -13.17
CA SER A 13 -18.61 5.41 -11.87
C SER A 13 -18.48 6.92 -11.94
N CYS A 14 -17.96 7.46 -13.05
CA CYS A 14 -17.88 8.90 -13.29
C CYS A 14 -19.27 9.53 -13.34
N LEU A 15 -20.19 8.93 -14.11
CA LEU A 15 -21.57 9.43 -14.21
C LEU A 15 -22.27 9.42 -12.84
N ARG A 16 -22.11 8.36 -12.06
CA ARG A 16 -22.66 8.29 -10.70
C ARG A 16 -22.09 9.38 -9.77
N GLN A 17 -20.81 9.69 -9.91
CA GLN A 17 -20.17 10.74 -9.13
C GLN A 17 -20.70 12.13 -9.50
N TRP A 18 -20.86 12.42 -10.80
CA TRP A 18 -21.43 13.69 -11.27
C TRP A 18 -22.87 13.87 -10.80
N VAL A 19 -23.69 12.83 -10.87
CA VAL A 19 -25.07 12.86 -10.35
C VAL A 19 -25.09 13.19 -8.85
N ALA A 20 -24.23 12.53 -8.06
CA ALA A 20 -24.16 12.80 -6.61
C ALA A 20 -23.70 14.23 -6.31
N ALA A 21 -22.71 14.75 -7.05
CA ALA A 21 -22.26 16.13 -6.89
C ALA A 21 -23.37 17.14 -7.28
N TYR A 22 -24.09 16.87 -8.36
CA TYR A 22 -25.19 17.71 -8.83
C TYR A 22 -26.36 17.74 -7.84
N GLN A 23 -26.69 16.63 -7.20
CA GLN A 23 -27.78 16.58 -6.21
C GLN A 23 -27.51 17.47 -4.98
N ILE A 24 -26.24 17.70 -4.63
CA ILE A 24 -25.86 18.47 -3.45
C ILE A 24 -25.55 19.92 -3.80
N HIS A 25 -24.73 20.14 -4.84
CA HIS A 25 -24.18 21.46 -5.20
C HIS A 25 -24.78 22.03 -6.48
N GLY A 26 -25.73 21.34 -7.11
CA GLY A 26 -26.30 21.74 -8.40
C GLY A 26 -25.24 21.81 -9.50
N VAL A 27 -25.38 22.81 -10.37
CA VAL A 27 -24.46 23.02 -11.51
C VAL A 27 -23.01 23.28 -11.04
N ALA A 28 -22.82 23.89 -9.86
CA ALA A 28 -21.49 24.16 -9.31
C ALA A 28 -20.70 22.86 -9.07
N GLY A 29 -21.38 21.77 -8.68
CA GLY A 29 -20.76 20.46 -8.46
C GLY A 29 -20.20 19.79 -9.73
N LEU A 30 -20.59 20.28 -10.92
CA LEU A 30 -20.15 19.78 -12.22
C LEU A 30 -19.01 20.62 -12.83
N GLN A 31 -18.62 21.73 -12.19
CA GLN A 31 -17.53 22.55 -12.68
C GLN A 31 -16.19 21.80 -12.61
N GLU A 32 -15.28 22.14 -13.53
CA GLU A 32 -13.96 21.53 -13.56
C GLU A 32 -13.17 21.90 -12.30
N LYS A 33 -12.80 20.89 -11.52
CA LYS A 33 -12.03 21.07 -10.30
C LYS A 33 -10.54 20.88 -10.56
N LYS A 34 -9.77 21.91 -10.22
CA LYS A 34 -8.31 21.83 -10.18
C LYS A 34 -7.85 20.84 -9.10
N ARG A 35 -6.65 20.30 -9.28
CA ARG A 35 -6.04 19.43 -8.26
C ARG A 35 -5.71 20.26 -7.02
N GLN A 36 -6.40 19.98 -5.92
CA GLN A 36 -6.17 20.65 -4.63
C GLN A 36 -5.31 19.80 -3.71
N ARG A 37 -4.55 20.47 -2.85
CA ARG A 37 -3.91 19.86 -1.68
C ARG A 37 -4.80 20.11 -0.48
N TYR A 38 -5.06 19.07 0.30
CA TYR A 38 -5.88 19.14 1.49
C TYR A 38 -4.97 19.17 2.73
N SER A 39 -5.27 20.06 3.68
CA SER A 39 -4.61 20.07 4.98
C SER A 39 -4.99 18.83 5.79
N ASP A 40 -4.16 18.46 6.75
CA ASP A 40 -4.41 17.28 7.57
C ASP A 40 -5.62 17.47 8.48
N GLU A 41 -5.83 18.69 9.01
CA GLU A 41 -7.03 19.08 9.74
C GLU A 41 -8.32 18.90 8.93
N PHE A 42 -8.29 19.26 7.64
CA PHE A 42 -9.43 19.07 6.75
C PHE A 42 -9.73 17.58 6.55
N LYS A 43 -8.69 16.77 6.29
CA LYS A 43 -8.84 15.31 6.11
C LYS A 43 -9.43 14.67 7.36
N LEU A 44 -8.95 15.06 8.55
CA LEU A 44 -9.48 14.57 9.83
C LEU A 44 -10.95 14.93 10.01
N THR A 45 -11.33 16.17 9.71
CA THR A 45 -12.74 16.60 9.76
C THR A 45 -13.62 15.77 8.83
N VAL A 46 -13.15 15.53 7.60
CA VAL A 46 -13.87 14.70 6.62
C VAL A 46 -14.04 13.27 7.11
N LEU A 47 -12.98 12.65 7.64
CA LEU A 47 -13.01 11.28 8.14
C LEU A 47 -13.90 11.12 9.38
N LYS A 48 -13.85 12.07 10.32
CA LYS A 48 -14.72 12.09 11.50
C LYS A 48 -16.19 12.10 11.08
N ARG A 49 -16.56 13.08 10.25
CA ARG A 49 -17.95 13.21 9.77
C ARG A 49 -18.41 11.97 8.99
N MET A 50 -17.54 11.39 8.17
CA MET A 50 -17.84 10.15 7.45
C MET A 50 -18.18 9.00 8.41
N HIS A 51 -17.41 8.86 9.50
CA HIS A 51 -17.62 7.80 10.47
C HIS A 51 -18.87 8.03 11.33
N ASP A 52 -19.10 9.27 11.76
CA ASP A 52 -20.23 9.66 12.62
C ASP A 52 -21.57 9.51 11.88
N GLU A 53 -21.63 9.96 10.63
CA GLU A 53 -22.84 9.89 9.79
C GLU A 53 -22.93 8.58 8.97
N ARG A 54 -21.99 7.64 9.14
CA ARG A 54 -21.92 6.35 8.41
C ARG A 54 -22.01 6.50 6.89
N LEU A 55 -21.35 7.53 6.36
CA LEU A 55 -21.40 7.86 4.95
C LEU A 55 -20.47 6.96 4.12
N SER A 56 -20.89 6.65 2.90
CA SER A 56 -19.99 6.03 1.92
C SER A 56 -18.98 7.05 1.38
N LEU A 57 -17.81 6.57 0.92
CA LEU A 57 -16.77 7.40 0.31
C LEU A 57 -17.32 8.35 -0.78
N ARG A 58 -18.30 7.90 -1.56
CA ARG A 58 -18.91 8.71 -2.62
C ARG A 58 -19.82 9.80 -2.07
N GLN A 59 -20.61 9.49 -1.04
CA GLN A 59 -21.46 10.49 -0.38
C GLN A 59 -20.59 11.54 0.32
N THR A 60 -19.56 11.12 1.05
CA THR A 60 -18.59 12.03 1.67
C THR A 60 -17.90 12.91 0.63
N ALA A 61 -17.45 12.33 -0.49
CA ALA A 61 -16.83 13.10 -1.55
C ALA A 61 -17.79 14.14 -2.16
N ALA A 62 -19.06 13.79 -2.34
CA ALA A 62 -20.05 14.72 -2.82
C ALA A 62 -20.31 15.84 -1.80
N LEU A 63 -20.48 15.51 -0.51
CA LEU A 63 -20.74 16.48 0.57
C LEU A 63 -19.61 17.52 0.72
N PHE A 64 -18.36 17.06 0.74
CA PHE A 64 -17.18 17.93 0.89
C PHE A 64 -16.63 18.45 -0.45
N ASP A 65 -17.37 18.27 -1.53
CA ASP A 65 -17.04 18.73 -2.86
C ASP A 65 -15.67 18.21 -3.39
N ILE A 66 -15.27 17.00 -2.97
CA ILE A 66 -13.99 16.39 -3.30
C ILE A 66 -14.02 15.79 -4.72
N ARG A 67 -12.99 16.11 -5.52
CA ARG A 67 -12.91 15.69 -6.94
C ARG A 67 -12.88 14.18 -7.16
N GLN A 68 -12.30 13.39 -6.27
CA GLN A 68 -12.14 11.94 -6.44
C GLN A 68 -12.48 11.24 -5.13
N PHE A 69 -13.52 10.42 -5.11
CA PHE A 69 -13.94 9.71 -3.89
C PHE A 69 -12.87 8.73 -3.36
N GLY A 70 -12.04 8.17 -4.26
CA GLY A 70 -10.98 7.22 -3.87
C GLY A 70 -9.91 7.83 -2.96
N ILE A 71 -9.71 9.14 -2.99
CA ILE A 71 -8.71 9.79 -2.13
C ILE A 71 -9.08 9.73 -0.64
N ILE A 72 -10.37 9.64 -0.32
CA ILE A 72 -10.86 9.55 1.05
C ILE A 72 -10.48 8.19 1.66
N GLY A 73 -10.57 7.11 0.88
CA GLY A 73 -10.11 5.79 1.31
C GLY A 73 -8.59 5.77 1.57
N LEU A 74 -7.82 6.52 0.78
CA LEU A 74 -6.40 6.70 1.03
C LEU A 74 -6.14 7.47 2.34
N TRP A 75 -6.91 8.52 2.63
CA TRP A 75 -6.80 9.24 3.91
C TRP A 75 -7.16 8.36 5.10
N GLN A 76 -8.22 7.55 5.00
CA GLN A 76 -8.62 6.64 6.07
C GLN A 76 -7.47 5.66 6.39
N ARG A 77 -6.87 5.07 5.36
CA ARG A 77 -5.72 4.18 5.54
C ARG A 77 -4.52 4.89 6.20
N HIS A 78 -4.20 6.09 5.75
CA HIS A 78 -3.13 6.89 6.37
C HIS A 78 -3.45 7.23 7.84
N TYR A 79 -4.71 7.45 8.18
CA TYR A 79 -5.14 7.67 9.56
C TYR A 79 -4.95 6.43 10.42
N GLU A 80 -5.37 5.26 9.94
CA GLU A 80 -5.20 3.98 10.63
C GLU A 80 -3.72 3.60 10.81
N GLU A 81 -2.86 3.98 9.86
CA GLU A 81 -1.40 3.77 9.90
C GLU A 81 -0.66 4.81 10.78
N GLY A 82 -1.35 5.79 11.38
CA GLY A 82 -0.73 6.84 12.20
C GLY A 82 0.02 7.91 11.41
N ALA A 83 -0.21 8.02 10.11
CA ALA A 83 0.53 8.90 9.19
C ALA A 83 0.11 10.39 9.23
N PHE A 84 -0.78 10.77 10.15
CA PHE A 84 -1.13 12.17 10.42
C PHE A 84 -0.40 12.74 11.64
N ASP A 85 0.31 11.91 12.41
CA ASP A 85 1.16 12.41 13.48
C ASP A 85 2.35 13.14 12.86
N ALA A 86 2.68 14.33 13.38
CA ALA A 86 3.79 15.16 12.91
C ALA A 86 5.17 14.45 12.97
N SER A 87 5.26 13.34 13.72
CA SER A 87 6.43 12.46 13.82
C SER A 87 6.44 11.33 12.78
N SER A 88 5.35 11.13 12.05
CA SER A 88 5.29 10.16 10.97
C SER A 88 6.07 10.74 9.79
N LYS A 89 7.18 10.06 9.47
CA LYS A 89 7.98 10.35 8.27
C LYS A 89 6.99 10.40 7.09
N PRO A 90 6.96 11.47 6.27
CA PRO A 90 6.07 11.49 5.11
C PRO A 90 6.31 10.18 4.38
N PRO A 91 5.27 9.44 3.95
CA PRO A 91 5.46 8.19 3.27
C PRO A 91 6.36 8.52 2.09
N THR A 92 7.65 8.17 2.22
CA THR A 92 8.62 8.26 1.14
C THR A 92 7.91 7.52 0.07
N LYS A 93 7.54 8.21 -1.02
CA LYS A 93 6.82 7.61 -2.13
C LYS A 93 7.57 6.32 -2.40
N ALA A 94 7.02 5.21 -1.93
CA ALA A 94 7.51 3.90 -2.22
C ALA A 94 7.04 3.78 -3.65
N GLY A 95 7.77 4.46 -4.54
CA GLY A 95 7.63 4.32 -5.95
C GLY A 95 7.63 2.82 -6.13
N ARG A 96 6.56 2.32 -6.73
CA ARG A 96 6.46 0.96 -7.21
C ARG A 96 7.88 0.52 -7.56
N PRO A 97 8.44 -0.52 -6.93
CA PRO A 97 9.82 -0.90 -7.17
C PRO A 97 9.98 -0.91 -8.69
N ARG A 98 10.90 -0.09 -9.21
CA ARG A 98 11.19 -0.08 -10.64
C ARG A 98 11.32 -1.55 -11.00
N LYS A 99 10.54 -2.02 -11.99
CA LYS A 99 10.79 -3.35 -12.56
C LYS A 99 12.29 -3.34 -12.86
N MET A 100 13.05 -4.17 -12.15
CA MET A 100 14.49 -4.27 -12.32
C MET A 100 14.68 -4.60 -13.78
N THR A 101 15.14 -3.61 -14.55
CA THR A 101 15.52 -3.83 -15.93
C THR A 101 16.83 -4.57 -15.83
N THR A 102 16.79 -5.81 -16.31
CA THR A 102 17.95 -6.66 -16.57
C THR A 102 18.60 -7.19 -15.29
N ALA A 103 18.35 -8.48 -15.02
CA ALA A 103 19.28 -9.28 -14.26
C ALA A 103 20.67 -9.07 -14.87
N LEU A 104 21.61 -8.57 -14.08
CA LEU A 104 23.02 -8.64 -14.45
C LEU A 104 23.29 -10.11 -14.85
N PRO A 105 24.03 -10.36 -15.95
CA PRO A 105 24.41 -11.72 -16.29
C PRO A 105 25.06 -12.35 -15.07
N PRO A 106 24.82 -13.65 -14.80
CA PRO A 106 25.45 -14.31 -13.68
C PRO A 106 26.95 -14.07 -13.81
N VAL A 107 27.53 -13.40 -12.80
CA VAL A 107 28.97 -13.39 -12.64
C VAL A 107 29.31 -14.85 -12.42
N ASN A 108 29.77 -15.51 -13.49
CA ASN A 108 30.54 -16.73 -13.36
C ASN A 108 31.77 -16.33 -12.55
N VAL A 109 31.66 -16.46 -11.23
CA VAL A 109 32.84 -16.63 -10.40
C VAL A 109 33.52 -17.88 -10.94
N PRO A 110 34.75 -17.78 -11.46
CA PRO A 110 35.51 -18.97 -11.76
C PRO A 110 35.50 -19.83 -10.50
N SER A 111 35.22 -21.13 -10.65
CA SER A 111 35.54 -22.11 -9.62
C SER A 111 37.05 -22.06 -9.44
N ILE A 112 37.53 -21.14 -8.60
CA ILE A 112 38.90 -21.11 -8.14
C ILE A 112 39.00 -22.31 -7.21
N ASP A 113 39.73 -23.34 -7.66
CA ASP A 113 40.03 -24.52 -6.88
C ASP A 113 40.46 -24.12 -5.46
N ASP A 114 39.84 -24.74 -4.45
CA ASP A 114 40.05 -24.43 -3.03
C ASP A 114 41.54 -24.53 -2.61
N GLU A 115 42.35 -25.28 -3.38
CA GLU A 115 43.80 -25.45 -3.22
C GLU A 115 44.62 -24.16 -3.43
N SER A 116 44.05 -23.15 -4.09
CA SER A 116 44.74 -21.88 -4.39
C SER A 116 44.29 -20.71 -3.51
N ARG A 117 43.30 -20.92 -2.62
CA ARG A 117 42.81 -19.91 -1.69
C ARG A 117 43.74 -19.76 -0.49
N SER A 118 43.91 -18.53 -0.02
CA SER A 118 44.65 -18.30 1.22
C SER A 118 43.90 -18.92 2.40
N ARG A 119 44.64 -19.46 3.39
CA ARG A 119 44.06 -20.05 4.61
C ARG A 119 43.06 -19.11 5.31
N ASP A 120 43.33 -17.81 5.26
CA ASP A 120 42.48 -16.79 5.86
C ASP A 120 41.15 -16.60 5.12
N GLU A 121 41.14 -16.75 3.80
CA GLU A 121 39.93 -16.67 2.97
C GLU A 121 39.00 -17.87 3.26
N LEU A 122 39.57 -19.07 3.37
CA LEU A 122 38.83 -20.28 3.74
C LEU A 122 38.19 -20.14 5.14
N LEU A 123 38.92 -19.56 6.11
CA LEU A 123 38.37 -19.31 7.44
C LEU A 123 37.23 -18.28 7.44
N ALA A 124 37.33 -17.24 6.61
CA ALA A 124 36.29 -16.23 6.45
C ALA A 124 35.02 -16.85 5.83
N GLU A 125 35.18 -17.67 4.79
CA GLU A 125 34.09 -18.38 4.13
C GLU A 125 33.39 -19.36 5.08
N VAL A 126 34.15 -20.17 5.84
CA VAL A 126 33.58 -21.07 6.85
C VAL A 126 32.81 -20.30 7.92
N LYS A 127 33.30 -19.15 8.35
CA LYS A 127 32.60 -18.29 9.32
C LYS A 127 31.30 -17.75 8.72
N GLN A 128 31.31 -17.30 7.47
CA GLN A 128 30.13 -16.82 6.76
C GLN A 128 29.07 -17.93 6.64
N LEU A 129 29.47 -19.12 6.18
CA LEU A 129 28.58 -20.27 6.02
C LEU A 129 27.97 -20.70 7.36
N ARG A 130 28.72 -20.68 8.45
CA ARG A 130 28.20 -20.97 9.80
C ARG A 130 27.12 -19.97 10.21
N MET A 131 27.35 -18.67 9.98
CA MET A 131 26.36 -17.63 10.29
C MET A 131 25.09 -17.80 9.45
N GLU A 132 25.21 -18.13 8.16
CA GLU A 132 24.08 -18.38 7.27
C GLU A 132 23.25 -19.60 7.71
N VAL A 133 23.91 -20.71 8.04
CA VAL A 133 23.24 -21.91 8.57
C VAL A 133 22.52 -21.61 9.88
N ASP A 134 23.12 -20.86 10.80
CA ASP A 134 22.49 -20.48 12.07
C ASP A 134 21.28 -19.56 11.85
N TYR A 135 21.35 -18.66 10.88
CA TYR A 135 20.24 -17.80 10.50
C TYR A 135 19.07 -18.61 9.92
N LEU A 136 19.34 -19.54 9.00
CA LEU A 136 18.33 -20.42 8.41
C LEU A 136 17.64 -21.29 9.48
N LYS A 137 18.41 -21.87 10.41
CA LYS A 137 17.84 -22.63 11.54
C LYS A 137 16.90 -21.79 12.42
N LYS A 138 17.25 -20.52 12.68
CA LYS A 138 16.38 -19.59 13.42
C LYS A 138 15.10 -19.30 12.65
N LEU A 139 15.19 -19.08 11.33
CA LEU A 139 14.01 -18.88 10.48
C LEU A 139 13.09 -20.10 10.49
N ASP A 140 13.64 -21.30 10.33
CA ASP A 140 12.88 -22.54 10.36
C ASP A 140 12.19 -22.76 11.71
N ALA A 141 12.88 -22.50 12.82
CA ALA A 141 12.30 -22.58 14.15
C ALA A 141 11.10 -21.63 14.33
N LEU A 142 11.20 -20.41 13.80
CA LEU A 142 10.09 -19.44 13.81
C LEU A 142 8.92 -19.89 12.93
N ALA A 143 9.21 -20.44 11.75
CA ALA A 143 8.19 -20.98 10.84
C ALA A 143 7.45 -22.16 11.48
N GLN A 144 8.17 -23.11 12.08
CA GLN A 144 7.57 -24.23 12.81
C GLN A 144 6.72 -23.77 14.00
N LYS A 145 7.19 -22.77 14.77
CA LYS A 145 6.40 -22.20 15.89
C LYS A 145 5.09 -21.59 15.39
N LYS A 146 5.11 -20.84 14.29
CA LYS A 146 3.89 -20.26 13.68
C LYS A 146 2.91 -21.34 13.23
N GLN A 147 3.42 -22.40 12.58
CA GLN A 147 2.59 -23.53 12.14
C GLN A 147 1.92 -24.26 13.32
N ARG A 148 2.67 -24.54 14.41
CA ARG A 148 2.10 -25.18 15.62
C ARG A 148 1.00 -24.33 16.26
N ILE A 149 1.20 -23.01 16.37
CA ILE A 149 0.18 -22.09 16.90
C ILE A 149 -1.08 -22.11 16.03
N ALA A 150 -0.92 -22.10 14.70
CA ALA A 150 -2.05 -22.16 13.77
C ALA A 150 -2.83 -23.49 13.89
N GLN A 151 -2.14 -24.62 14.04
CA GLN A 151 -2.79 -25.93 14.25
C GLN A 151 -3.55 -26.01 15.58
N GLN A 152 -3.00 -25.47 16.67
CA GLN A 152 -3.67 -25.45 17.98
C GLN A 152 -4.94 -24.60 17.96
N LYS A 153 -4.96 -23.46 17.25
CA LYS A 153 -6.16 -22.64 17.08
C LYS A 153 -7.26 -23.34 16.29
N LYS A 154 -6.90 -24.10 15.24
CA LYS A 154 -7.85 -24.89 14.45
C LYS A 154 -8.48 -26.07 15.20
N ARG A 155 -7.79 -26.64 16.18
CA ARG A 155 -8.30 -27.77 16.99
C ARG A 155 -9.21 -27.35 18.16
N LYS A 156 -9.23 -26.06 18.51
CA LYS A 156 -10.04 -25.50 19.61
C LYS A 156 -11.28 -24.75 19.13
N SER A 157 -11.46 -24.63 17.82
CA SER A 157 -12.68 -24.14 17.16
C SER A 157 -13.44 -25.32 16.58
#